data_AF-A0A812MAH6-F1
#
_entry.id   AF-A0A812MAH6-F1
#
_cell.length_a   1.000
_cell.length_b   1.000
_cell.length_c   1.000
_cell.angle_alpha   90.00
_cell.angle_beta   90.00
_cell.angle_gamma   90.00
#
_symmetry.space_group_name_H-M   'P 1'
#
loop_
_entity.id
_entity.type
_entity.pdbx_description
1 polymer ?
#
loop_
_entity_poly.entity_id
_entity_poly.type
_entity_poly.pdbx_seq_one_letter_code
_entity_poly.pdbx_strand_id
1 'polypeptide(L)'
;VQRYLSEPLLIGGKKFDLRLYVLVTSYSPLTIYVYRSGFARFSHARFSMDTADLSDAMIHLTNVAVQKHNDHYDEKKGGKWDLRSLKLYLMMTEDPAKVHQLFAEMQDVILFSLLS
;
A
#
# COMPACT_ATOMS: atom_id res chain seq x y z
N VAL A 1 17.43 -11.93 -4.42
CA VAL A 1 17.61 -10.46 -4.29
C VAL A 1 16.52 -9.79 -5.11
N GLN A 2 15.77 -8.83 -4.56
CA GLN A 2 14.67 -8.12 -5.24
C GLN A 2 15.08 -6.66 -5.49
N ARG A 3 14.76 -6.12 -6.67
CA ARG A 3 15.02 -4.70 -6.99
C ARG A 3 14.16 -3.80 -6.10
N TYR A 4 14.79 -2.84 -5.44
CA TYR A 4 14.11 -1.85 -4.61
C TYR A 4 13.40 -0.79 -5.48
N LEU A 5 12.19 -0.40 -5.10
CA LEU A 5 11.44 0.67 -5.77
C LEU A 5 11.91 2.02 -5.20
N SER A 6 12.79 2.70 -5.91
CA SER A 6 13.40 3.99 -5.52
C SER A 6 12.46 5.19 -5.69
N GLU A 7 11.48 5.10 -6.58
CA GLU A 7 10.51 6.16 -6.87
C GLU A 7 9.08 5.69 -6.59
N PRO A 8 8.72 5.42 -5.32
CA PRO A 8 7.35 5.05 -4.97
C PRO A 8 6.42 6.28 -5.05
N LEU A 9 5.13 6.03 -5.24
CA LEU A 9 4.11 7.06 -5.01
C LEU A 9 4.14 7.46 -3.52
N LEU A 10 4.16 8.78 -3.27
CA LEU A 10 4.21 9.33 -1.93
C LEU A 10 2.97 10.18 -1.67
N ILE A 11 2.42 10.10 -0.45
CA ILE A 11 1.35 10.99 0.01
C ILE A 11 1.88 11.74 1.23
N GLY A 12 1.86 13.08 1.17
CA GLY A 12 2.49 13.91 2.20
C GLY A 12 4.00 13.65 2.34
N GLY A 13 4.66 13.17 1.28
CA GLY A 13 6.07 12.78 1.28
C GLY A 13 6.37 11.47 2.02
N LYS A 14 5.37 10.66 2.36
CA LYS A 14 5.54 9.38 3.06
C LYS A 14 5.28 8.20 2.14
N LYS A 15 6.07 7.15 2.30
CA LYS A 15 5.90 5.88 1.56
C LYS A 15 4.73 5.10 2.15
N PHE A 16 4.04 4.33 1.32
CA PHE A 16 2.99 3.44 1.80
C PHE A 16 2.90 2.16 0.98
N ASP A 17 2.21 1.17 1.54
CA ASP A 17 1.78 -0.05 0.85
C ASP A 17 0.29 -0.29 1.08
N LEU A 18 -0.34 -1.15 0.25
CA LEU A 18 -1.73 -1.54 0.40
C LEU A 18 -1.86 -2.94 1.00
N ARG A 19 -2.72 -3.06 2.02
CA ARG A 19 -3.27 -4.33 2.45
C ARG A 19 -4.67 -4.52 1.86
N LEU A 20 -4.76 -5.46 0.93
CA LEU A 20 -6.02 -5.95 0.37
C LEU A 20 -6.30 -7.35 0.93
N TYR A 21 -7.59 -7.70 1.03
CA TYR A 21 -8.02 -9.00 1.52
C TYR A 21 -8.78 -9.74 0.41
N VAL A 22 -8.38 -10.98 0.18
CA VAL A 22 -8.93 -11.84 -0.87
C VAL A 22 -9.29 -13.18 -0.24
N LEU A 23 -10.52 -13.64 -0.47
CA LEU A 23 -11.00 -14.97 -0.07
C LEU A 23 -11.13 -15.83 -1.32
N VAL A 24 -10.45 -16.98 -1.33
CA VAL A 24 -10.61 -18.00 -2.37
C VAL A 24 -11.40 -19.15 -1.78
N THR A 25 -12.56 -19.45 -2.35
CA THR A 25 -13.44 -20.53 -1.85
C THR A 25 -13.31 -21.81 -2.64
N SER A 26 -12.82 -21.73 -3.87
CA SER A 26 -12.60 -22.88 -4.76
C SER A 26 -11.53 -22.52 -5.78
N TYR A 27 -10.74 -23.52 -6.20
CA TYR A 27 -9.81 -23.43 -7.33
C TYR A 27 -10.32 -24.14 -8.59
N SER A 28 -11.38 -24.96 -8.49
CA SER A 28 -11.96 -25.68 -9.63
C SER A 28 -13.49 -25.78 -9.49
N PRO A 29 -14.27 -24.82 -10.01
CA PRO A 29 -13.81 -23.60 -10.70
C PRO A 29 -13.16 -22.60 -9.72
N LEU A 30 -12.29 -21.73 -10.24
CA LEU A 30 -11.67 -20.67 -9.43
C LEU A 30 -12.72 -19.63 -9.03
N THR A 31 -12.94 -19.49 -7.72
CA THR A 31 -13.91 -18.55 -7.16
C THR A 31 -13.21 -17.65 -6.14
N ILE A 32 -13.14 -16.35 -6.47
CA ILE A 32 -12.39 -15.34 -5.72
C ILE A 32 -13.35 -14.23 -5.27
N TYR A 33 -13.22 -13.81 -4.01
CA TYR A 33 -13.92 -12.65 -3.44
C TYR A 33 -12.90 -11.64 -2.94
N VAL A 34 -12.87 -10.45 -3.53
CA VAL A 34 -12.08 -9.32 -3.03
C VAL A 34 -12.92 -8.57 -2.00
N TYR A 35 -12.40 -8.44 -0.78
CA TYR A 35 -13.09 -7.68 0.25
C TYR A 35 -13.11 -6.20 -0.13
N ARG A 36 -14.26 -5.54 0.03
CA ARG A 36 -14.47 -4.14 -0.37
C ARG A 36 -13.61 -3.16 0.43
N SER A 37 -13.20 -3.57 1.63
CA SER A 37 -12.36 -2.77 2.50
C SER A 37 -10.92 -3.29 2.47
N GLY A 38 -10.00 -2.35 2.55
CA GLY A 38 -8.58 -2.56 2.75
C GLY A 38 -8.00 -1.30 3.38
N PHE A 39 -6.69 -1.23 3.51
CA PHE A 39 -6.05 0.00 4.00
C PHE A 39 -4.66 0.19 3.43
N ALA A 40 -4.28 1.44 3.27
CA ALA A 40 -2.90 1.87 3.08
C ALA A 40 -2.20 1.93 4.44
N ARG A 41 -0.94 1.49 4.50
CA ARG A 41 -0.06 1.60 5.66
C ARG A 41 1.09 2.54 5.31
N PHE A 42 1.22 3.63 6.05
CA PHE A 42 2.24 4.65 5.81
C PHE A 42 3.49 4.40 6.65
N SER A 43 4.63 4.85 6.14
CA SER A 43 5.83 5.10 6.94
C SER A 43 5.59 6.27 7.89
N HIS A 44 6.26 6.29 9.05
CA HIS A 44 6.20 7.42 9.96
C HIS A 44 7.08 8.58 9.48
N ALA A 45 8.25 8.27 8.93
CA ALA A 45 9.18 9.23 8.38
C ALA A 45 8.87 9.58 6.91
N ARG A 46 9.33 10.75 6.48
CA ARG A 46 9.29 11.16 5.08
C ARG A 46 10.29 10.32 4.28
N PHE A 47 9.91 9.98 3.06
CA PHE A 47 10.74 9.21 2.16
C PHE A 47 11.99 10.01 1.75
N SER A 48 13.15 9.36 1.80
CA SER A 48 14.44 9.90 1.38
C SER A 48 15.20 8.81 0.63
N MET A 49 16.05 9.21 -0.32
CA MET A 49 17.01 8.33 -0.99
C MET A 49 18.45 8.78 -0.73
N ASP A 50 18.65 9.70 0.21
CA ASP A 50 19.99 10.12 0.62
C ASP A 50 20.74 8.94 1.21
N THR A 51 22.03 8.82 0.88
CA THR A 51 22.84 7.65 1.26
C THR A 51 22.88 7.39 2.77
N ALA A 52 22.78 8.44 3.58
CA ALA A 52 22.70 8.35 5.04
C ALA A 52 21.40 7.72 5.55
N ASP A 53 20.32 7.84 4.77
CA ASP A 53 18.96 7.44 5.16
C ASP A 53 18.58 6.05 4.65
N LEU A 54 19.34 5.48 3.69
CA LEU A 54 19.03 4.19 3.06
C LEU A 54 18.96 3.01 4.05
N SER A 55 19.69 3.10 5.16
CA SER A 55 19.64 2.09 6.24
C SER A 55 18.51 2.30 7.23
N ASP A 56 17.79 3.43 7.18
CA ASP A 56 16.71 3.72 8.10
C ASP A 56 15.43 2.97 7.71
N ALA A 57 15.14 1.92 8.47
CA ALA A 57 13.94 1.11 8.32
C ALA A 57 12.64 1.91 8.52
N MET A 58 12.65 3.03 9.26
CA MET A 58 11.46 3.86 9.50
C MET A 58 11.02 4.62 8.26
N ILE A 59 11.96 4.93 7.36
CA ILE A 59 11.72 5.59 6.07
C ILE A 59 11.24 4.57 5.04
N HIS A 60 11.91 3.40 4.99
CA HIS A 60 11.78 2.47 3.87
C HIS A 60 10.80 1.32 4.08
N LEU A 61 10.47 0.97 5.33
CA LEU A 61 9.52 -0.09 5.68
C LEU A 61 8.21 0.49 6.21
N THR A 62 7.08 -0.10 5.86
CA THR A 62 5.74 0.35 6.25
C THR A 62 5.08 -0.60 7.26
N ASN A 63 5.81 -1.64 7.67
CA ASN A 63 5.31 -2.68 8.57
C ASN A 63 5.10 -2.11 9.98
N VAL A 64 3.91 -2.35 10.56
CA VAL A 64 3.57 -1.94 11.93
C VAL A 64 4.59 -2.42 12.96
N ALA A 65 5.15 -3.63 12.79
CA ALA A 65 6.18 -4.16 13.68
C ALA A 65 7.45 -3.29 13.77
N VAL A 66 7.77 -2.57 12.69
CA VAL A 66 8.88 -1.61 12.64
C VAL A 66 8.39 -0.26 13.13
N GLN A 67 7.27 0.21 12.58
CA GLN A 67 6.76 1.56 12.80
C GLN A 67 6.35 1.85 14.25
N LYS A 68 5.92 0.83 15.02
CA LYS A 68 5.55 0.96 16.44
C LYS A 68 6.69 1.41 17.36
N HIS A 69 7.94 1.29 16.92
CA HIS A 69 9.12 1.70 17.70
C HIS A 69 9.48 3.18 17.50
N ASN A 70 8.71 3.92 16.71
CA ASN A 70 8.88 5.35 16.57
C ASN A 70 8.25 6.09 17.77
N ASP A 71 8.98 7.03 18.35
CA ASP A 71 8.52 7.82 19.52
C ASP A 71 7.24 8.64 19.24
N HIS A 72 6.94 8.90 17.96
CA HIS A 72 5.72 9.59 17.51
C HIS A 72 4.65 8.65 16.96
N TYR A 73 4.68 7.36 17.32
CA TYR A 73 3.67 6.40 16.90
C TYR A 73 2.32 6.66 17.60
N ASP A 74 1.34 7.16 16.85
CA ASP A 74 -0.05 7.27 17.32
C ASP A 74 -0.76 5.92 17.14
N GLU A 75 -0.96 5.17 18.23
CA GLU A 75 -1.67 3.89 18.22
C GLU A 75 -3.10 3.98 17.69
N LYS A 76 -3.77 5.12 17.85
CA LYS A 76 -5.18 5.31 17.44
C LYS A 76 -5.30 5.57 15.94
N LYS A 77 -4.37 6.30 15.35
CA LYS A 77 -4.34 6.56 13.89
C LYS A 77 -3.55 5.51 13.12
N GLY A 78 -2.58 4.87 13.75
CA GLY A 78 -1.78 3.74 13.26
C GLY A 78 -1.05 3.96 11.93
N GLY A 79 -0.98 5.21 11.45
CA GLY A 79 -0.49 5.52 10.11
C GLY A 79 -1.28 4.81 9.01
N LYS A 80 -2.61 4.69 9.12
CA LYS A 80 -3.43 3.97 8.13
C LYS A 80 -4.51 4.85 7.53
N TRP A 81 -4.74 4.69 6.22
CA TRP A 81 -5.95 5.18 5.55
C TRP A 81 -6.75 4.00 5.04
N ASP A 82 -8.07 4.03 5.20
CA ASP A 82 -8.92 3.05 4.52
C ASP A 82 -8.82 3.22 3.01
N LEU A 83 -9.01 2.11 2.27
CA LEU A 83 -8.83 2.07 0.83
C LEU A 83 -9.74 3.05 0.08
N ARG A 84 -10.95 3.31 0.60
CA ARG A 84 -11.89 4.26 0.00
C ARG A 84 -11.38 5.69 0.16
N SER A 85 -10.92 6.07 1.35
CA SER A 85 -10.30 7.39 1.57
C SER A 85 -9.08 7.59 0.68
N LEU A 86 -8.23 6.57 0.52
CA LEU A 86 -7.12 6.62 -0.43
C LEU A 86 -7.61 6.83 -1.87
N LYS A 87 -8.60 6.06 -2.32
CA LYS A 87 -9.13 6.18 -3.68
C LYS A 87 -9.71 7.57 -3.93
N LEU A 88 -10.48 8.11 -2.98
CA LEU A 88 -11.03 9.46 -3.06
C LEU A 88 -9.93 10.51 -3.14
N TYR A 89 -8.89 10.40 -2.31
CA TYR A 89 -7.74 11.28 -2.37
C TYR A 89 -7.07 11.25 -3.76
N LEU A 90 -6.78 10.06 -4.29
CA LEU A 90 -6.16 9.91 -5.60
C LEU A 90 -7.06 10.47 -6.72
N MET A 91 -8.37 10.25 -6.66
CA MET A 91 -9.31 10.81 -7.63
C MET A 91 -9.38 12.35 -7.59
N MET A 92 -9.03 12.98 -6.46
CA MET A 92 -9.00 14.43 -6.32
C MET A 92 -7.67 15.05 -6.75
N THR A 93 -6.56 14.30 -6.63
CA THR A 93 -5.21 14.80 -6.91
C THR A 93 -4.65 14.37 -8.27
N GLU A 94 -5.17 13.28 -8.84
CA GLU A 94 -4.71 12.68 -10.09
C GLU A 94 -5.85 12.62 -11.11
N ASP A 95 -5.53 12.29 -12.37
CA ASP A 95 -6.53 12.01 -13.40
C ASP A 95 -7.44 10.82 -12.98
N PRO A 96 -8.77 11.03 -12.86
CA PRO A 96 -9.71 9.99 -12.47
C PRO A 96 -9.62 8.75 -13.36
N ALA A 97 -9.44 8.90 -14.69
CA ALA A 97 -9.37 7.77 -15.61
C ALA A 97 -8.18 6.86 -15.27
N LYS A 98 -7.01 7.45 -15.02
CA LYS A 98 -5.81 6.75 -14.56
C LYS A 98 -6.02 6.05 -13.22
N VAL A 99 -6.72 6.66 -12.27
CA VAL A 99 -7.04 6.03 -10.97
C VAL A 99 -8.00 4.84 -11.16
N HIS A 100 -8.99 4.95 -12.03
CA HIS A 100 -9.87 3.83 -12.35
C HIS A 100 -9.10 2.66 -12.96
N GLN A 101 -8.19 2.95 -13.90
CA GLN A 101 -7.32 1.94 -14.50
C GLN A 101 -6.41 1.27 -13.45
N LEU A 102 -5.76 2.04 -12.58
CA LEU A 102 -4.91 1.51 -11.50
C LEU A 102 -5.63 0.46 -10.64
N PHE A 103 -6.89 0.72 -10.25
CA PHE A 103 -7.67 -0.22 -9.43
C PHE A 103 -8.18 -1.44 -10.21
N ALA A 104 -8.29 -1.36 -11.53
CA ALA A 104 -8.53 -2.52 -12.38
C ALA A 104 -7.28 -3.40 -12.48
N GLU A 105 -6.12 -2.80 -12.75
CA GLU A 105 -4.83 -3.49 -12.81
C GLU A 105 -4.47 -4.19 -11.49
N MET A 106 -4.85 -3.62 -10.34
CA MET A 106 -4.72 -4.29 -9.04
C MET A 106 -5.53 -5.59 -8.95
N GLN A 107 -6.72 -5.65 -9.55
CA GLN A 107 -7.55 -6.86 -9.58
C GLN A 107 -6.94 -7.91 -10.51
N ASP A 108 -6.39 -7.48 -11.64
CA ASP A 108 -5.67 -8.35 -12.56
C ASP A 108 -4.46 -8.99 -11.90
N VAL A 109 -3.67 -8.22 -11.13
CA VAL A 109 -2.56 -8.76 -10.34
C VAL A 109 -3.03 -9.83 -9.36
N ILE A 110 -4.17 -9.63 -8.67
CA ILE A 110 -4.74 -10.65 -7.77
C ILE A 110 -5.12 -11.90 -8.54
N LEU A 111 -5.83 -11.75 -9.65
CA LEU A 111 -6.32 -12.86 -10.47
C LEU A 111 -5.15 -13.67 -11.04
N PHE A 112 -4.18 -13.02 -11.67
CA PHE A 112 -3.04 -13.69 -12.29
C PHE A 112 -2.13 -14.36 -11.27
N SER A 113 -1.97 -13.78 -10.07
CA SER A 113 -1.20 -14.40 -8.99
C SER A 113 -1.84 -15.69 -8.44
N LEU A 114 -3.16 -15.86 -8.61
CA LEU A 114 -3.87 -17.08 -8.18
C LEU A 114 -4.00 -18.12 -9.29
N LEU A 115 -3.72 -17.73 -10.54
CA LEU A 115 -3.70 -18.61 -11.71
C LEU A 115 -2.31 -19.14 -12.05
N SER A 116 -1.26 -18.48 -11.55
CA SER A 116 0.15 -18.83 -11.80
C SER A 116 0.64 -20.04 -11.03
#